data_AF-A0A5D4TBR7-F1
#
_entry.id   AF-A0A5D4TBR7-F1
#
_cell.length_a   1.000
_cell.length_b   1.000
_cell.length_c   1.000
_cell.angle_alpha   90.00
_cell.angle_beta   90.00
_cell.angle_gamma   90.00
#
_symmetry.space_group_name_H-M   'P 1'
#
loop_
_entity.id
_entity.type
_entity.pdbx_description
1 polymer ?
#
loop_
_entity_poly.entity_id
_entity_poly.type
_entity_poly.pdbx_seq_one_letter_code
_entity_poly.pdbx_strand_id
1 'polypeptide(L)'
;MMHLVLLVLGLFVMLVIVRTMVTVELRQKPSYIENEDKHHAILLLWGVGIIFLLLFIPYQAWQLAGSSREWDGALVLGSSLMGIVLISLGFYCALKGKRLKARVPTT
;
A
#
# COMPACT_ATOMS: atom_id res chain seq x y z
N MET A 1 17.07 11.23 -12.21
CA MET A 1 16.48 12.17 -11.21
C MET A 1 14.96 12.05 -11.15
N MET A 2 14.23 12.19 -12.26
CA MET A 2 12.75 12.20 -12.29
C MET A 2 12.11 10.87 -11.85
N HIS A 3 12.66 9.73 -12.30
CA HIS A 3 12.18 8.39 -11.92
C HIS A 3 12.35 8.07 -10.42
N LEU A 4 13.43 8.57 -9.81
CA LEU A 4 13.69 8.40 -8.38
C LEU A 4 12.67 9.17 -7.56
N VAL A 5 12.35 10.41 -7.96
CA VAL A 5 11.30 11.22 -7.33
C VAL A 5 9.94 10.53 -7.45
N LEU A 6 9.60 9.99 -8.63
CA LEU A 6 8.35 9.24 -8.85
C LEU A 6 8.28 7.97 -8.00
N LEU A 7 9.38 7.26 -7.83
CA LEU A 7 9.44 6.05 -6.99
C LEU A 7 9.25 6.38 -5.51
N VAL A 8 9.93 7.41 -5.00
CA VAL A 8 9.77 7.89 -3.62
C VAL A 8 8.33 8.39 -3.39
N LEU A 9 7.78 9.13 -4.35
CA LEU A 9 6.40 9.60 -4.31
C LEU A 9 5.42 8.42 -4.30
N GLY A 10 5.63 7.41 -5.15
CA GLY A 10 4.84 6.18 -5.19
C GLY A 10 4.85 5.43 -3.86
N LEU A 11 6.03 5.25 -3.25
CA LEU A 11 6.14 4.64 -1.92
C LEU A 11 5.40 5.46 -0.85
N PHE A 12 5.50 6.79 -0.89
CA PHE A 12 4.80 7.65 0.04
C PHE A 12 3.28 7.54 -0.11
N VAL A 13 2.77 7.58 -1.35
CA VAL A 13 1.36 7.36 -1.65
C VAL A 13 0.90 6.00 -1.15
N MET A 14 1.70 4.94 -1.35
CA MET A 14 1.38 3.61 -0.84
C MET A 14 1.16 3.60 0.67
N LEU A 15 2.05 4.24 1.42
CA LEU A 15 1.94 4.33 2.87
C LEU A 15 0.71 5.14 3.30
N VAL A 16 0.34 6.18 2.55
CA VAL A 16 -0.89 6.94 2.78
C VAL A 16 -2.12 6.08 2.55
N ILE A 17 -2.18 5.32 1.45
CA ILE A 17 -3.30 4.41 1.14
C ILE A 17 -3.46 3.35 2.24
N VAL A 18 -2.37 2.73 2.68
CA VAL A 18 -2.43 1.73 3.75
C VAL A 18 -2.89 2.37 5.07
N ARG A 19 -2.44 3.58 5.39
CA ARG A 19 -2.91 4.32 6.58
C ARG A 19 -4.39 4.67 6.51
N THR A 20 -4.88 5.12 5.36
CA THR A 20 -6.30 5.46 5.19
C THR A 20 -7.15 4.21 5.28
N MET A 21 -6.77 3.12 4.61
CA MET A 21 -7.44 1.81 4.73
C MET A 21 -7.54 1.34 6.19
N VAL A 22 -6.42 1.29 6.92
CA VAL A 22 -6.44 0.87 8.33
C VAL A 22 -7.29 1.80 9.19
N THR A 23 -7.27 3.11 8.93
CA THR A 23 -8.07 4.08 9.69
C THR A 23 -9.57 3.90 9.41
N VAL A 24 -9.94 3.66 8.16
CA VAL A 24 -11.31 3.39 7.70
C VAL A 24 -11.83 2.06 8.26
N GLU A 25 -10.99 1.02 8.26
CA GLU A 25 -11.29 -0.30 8.84
C GLU A 25 -11.47 -0.21 10.37
N LEU A 26 -10.60 0.54 11.07
CA LEU A 26 -10.77 0.74 12.52
C LEU A 26 -11.94 1.65 12.87
N ARG A 27 -12.29 2.66 12.05
CA ARG A 27 -13.44 3.55 12.33
C ARG A 27 -14.78 2.84 12.26
N GLN A 28 -14.83 1.60 11.79
CA GLN A 28 -15.99 0.72 11.84
C GLN A 28 -16.37 0.48 13.32
N LYS A 29 -17.20 1.37 13.88
CA LYS A 29 -18.01 1.11 15.07
C LYS A 29 -19.25 0.33 14.61
N PRO A 30 -19.71 -0.68 15.36
CA PRO A 30 -20.81 -1.56 14.94
C PRO A 30 -22.19 -0.89 14.81
N SER A 31 -22.33 0.43 15.01
CA SER A 31 -23.65 1.10 15.10
C SER A 31 -23.99 2.03 13.92
N TYR A 32 -23.22 2.04 12.82
CA TYR A 32 -23.49 2.93 11.68
C TYR A 32 -23.64 2.12 10.38
N ILE A 33 -24.75 1.39 10.30
CA ILE A 33 -25.13 0.46 9.22
C ILE A 33 -25.74 1.21 8.01
N GLU A 34 -26.00 2.51 8.10
CA GLU A 34 -26.73 3.27 7.07
C GLU A 34 -25.90 3.59 5.80
N ASN A 35 -24.59 3.33 5.79
CA ASN A 35 -23.71 3.64 4.64
C ASN A 35 -22.70 2.52 4.33
N GLU A 36 -23.08 1.26 4.57
CA GLU A 36 -22.24 0.08 4.31
C GLU A 36 -21.73 0.03 2.85
N ASP A 37 -22.61 0.33 1.89
CA ASP A 37 -22.28 0.35 0.45
C ASP A 37 -21.21 1.39 0.09
N LYS A 38 -21.29 2.59 0.68
CA LYS A 38 -20.33 3.67 0.42
C LYS A 38 -18.96 3.34 1.02
N HIS A 39 -18.95 2.66 2.16
CA HIS A 39 -17.73 2.25 2.84
C HIS A 39 -17.00 1.16 2.05
N HIS A 40 -17.74 0.17 1.55
CA HIS A 40 -17.23 -0.84 0.64
C HIS A 40 -16.69 -0.23 -0.66
N ALA A 41 -17.39 0.75 -1.24
CA ALA A 41 -16.92 1.47 -2.43
C ALA A 41 -15.61 2.23 -2.19
N ILE A 42 -15.45 2.88 -1.03
CA ILE A 42 -14.21 3.59 -0.66
C ILE A 42 -13.05 2.60 -0.51
N LEU A 43 -13.27 1.46 0.15
CA LEU A 43 -12.26 0.40 0.28
C LEU A 43 -11.86 -0.15 -1.10
N LEU A 44 -12.82 -0.38 -1.99
CA LEU A 44 -12.58 -0.83 -3.36
C LEU A 44 -11.76 0.19 -4.16
N LEU A 45 -12.10 1.47 -4.06
CA LEU A 45 -11.39 2.56 -4.74
C LEU A 45 -9.94 2.67 -4.29
N TRP A 46 -9.68 2.55 -2.98
CA TRP A 46 -8.31 2.46 -2.46
C TRP A 46 -7.59 1.18 -2.90
N GLY A 47 -8.32 0.07 -3.05
CA GLY A 47 -7.79 -1.19 -3.59
C GLY A 47 -7.31 -1.05 -5.04
N VAL A 48 -8.09 -0.37 -5.90
CA VAL A 48 -7.67 -0.02 -7.27
C VAL A 48 -6.39 0.83 -7.26
N GLY A 49 -6.29 1.77 -6.31
CA GLY A 49 -5.07 2.54 -6.10
C GLY A 49 -3.86 1.66 -5.79
N ILE A 50 -4.01 0.65 -4.93
CA ILE A 50 -2.91 -0.29 -4.62
C ILE A 50 -2.50 -1.08 -5.87
N ILE A 51 -3.46 -1.58 -6.66
CA ILE A 51 -3.16 -2.32 -7.90
C ILE A 51 -2.38 -1.44 -8.88
N PHE A 52 -2.77 -0.17 -9.03
CA PHE A 52 -2.03 0.79 -9.85
C PHE A 52 -0.59 0.99 -9.36
N LEU A 53 -0.40 1.17 -8.04
CA LEU A 53 0.94 1.29 -7.46
C LEU A 53 1.79 0.02 -7.61
N LEU A 54 1.15 -1.15 -7.60
CA LEU A 54 1.80 -2.44 -7.77
C LEU A 54 2.44 -2.58 -9.16
N LEU A 55 1.90 -1.90 -10.17
CA LEU A 55 2.50 -1.82 -11.51
C LEU A 55 3.45 -0.63 -11.65
N PHE A 56 3.12 0.50 -11.02
CA PHE A 56 3.87 1.74 -11.15
C PHE A 56 5.26 1.66 -10.50
N ILE A 57 5.39 1.13 -9.29
CA ILE A 57 6.66 1.12 -8.56
C ILE A 57 7.69 0.18 -9.22
N PRO A 58 7.36 -1.06 -9.63
CA PRO A 58 8.30 -1.93 -10.35
C PRO A 58 8.73 -1.31 -11.68
N TYR A 59 7.82 -0.64 -12.39
CA TYR A 59 8.14 0.07 -13.62
C TYR A 59 9.16 1.20 -13.39
N GLN A 60 9.00 2.00 -12.34
CA GLN A 60 10.00 3.03 -12.01
C GLN A 60 11.33 2.41 -11.57
N ALA A 61 11.30 1.28 -10.85
CA ALA A 61 12.50 0.55 -10.46
C ALA A 61 13.27 0.00 -11.68
N TRP A 62 12.55 -0.58 -12.65
CA TRP A 62 13.11 -1.00 -13.93
C TRP A 62 13.79 0.16 -14.66
N GLN A 63 13.12 1.31 -14.75
CA GLN A 63 13.68 2.49 -15.43
C GLN A 63 14.94 3.02 -14.74
N LEU A 64 15.01 2.93 -13.40
CA LEU A 64 16.21 3.30 -12.64
C LEU A 64 17.37 2.31 -12.83
N ALA A 65 17.08 1.03 -13.08
CA ALA A 65 18.07 0.02 -13.38
C ALA A 65 18.66 0.12 -14.80
N GLY A 66 18.35 1.18 -15.55
CA GLY A 66 18.86 1.40 -16.90
C GLY A 66 18.02 0.71 -17.99
N SER A 67 16.83 0.23 -17.64
CA SER A 67 15.89 -0.41 -18.55
C SER A 67 16.44 -1.63 -19.31
N SER A 68 17.22 -2.47 -18.63
CA SER A 68 17.72 -3.71 -19.21
C SER A 68 16.55 -4.64 -19.58
N ARG A 69 16.51 -5.08 -20.85
CA ARG A 69 15.50 -6.03 -21.36
C ARG A 69 15.83 -7.50 -21.07
N GLU A 70 17.01 -7.71 -20.50
CA GLU A 70 17.56 -9.01 -20.16
C GLU A 70 16.97 -9.55 -18.85
N TRP A 71 17.40 -10.74 -18.44
CA TRP A 71 17.05 -11.37 -17.16
C TRP A 71 17.24 -10.47 -15.94
N ASP A 72 18.17 -9.52 -16.01
CA ASP A 72 18.41 -8.53 -14.96
C ASP A 72 17.19 -7.61 -14.74
N GLY A 73 16.53 -7.15 -15.81
CA GLY A 73 15.30 -6.37 -15.72
C GLY A 73 14.16 -7.16 -15.10
N ALA A 74 14.05 -8.45 -15.44
CA ALA A 74 13.07 -9.35 -14.83
C ALA A 74 13.32 -9.56 -13.32
N LEU A 75 14.59 -9.68 -12.90
CA LEU A 75 14.97 -9.77 -11.49
C LEU A 75 14.65 -8.48 -10.73
N VAL A 76 14.89 -7.30 -11.34
CA VAL A 76 14.55 -6.00 -10.75
C VAL A 76 13.04 -5.85 -10.59
N LEU A 77 12.23 -6.24 -11.57
CA LEU A 77 10.76 -6.26 -11.41
C LEU A 77 10.32 -7.22 -10.32
N GLY A 78 10.81 -8.45 -10.33
CA GLY A 78 10.39 -9.46 -9.37
C GLY A 78 10.74 -9.06 -7.93
N SER A 79 11.96 -8.59 -7.71
CA SER A 79 12.43 -8.14 -6.40
C SER A 79 11.71 -6.88 -5.93
N SER A 80 11.45 -5.91 -6.81
CA SER A 80 10.68 -4.71 -6.45
C SER A 80 9.23 -5.04 -6.11
N LEU A 81 8.57 -5.90 -6.89
CA LEU A 81 7.22 -6.39 -6.61
C LEU A 81 7.15 -7.07 -5.24
N MET A 82 8.09 -7.98 -4.97
CA MET A 82 8.18 -8.67 -3.68
C MET A 82 8.38 -7.69 -2.53
N GLY A 83 9.28 -6.71 -2.70
CA GLY A 83 9.56 -5.68 -1.71
C GLY A 83 8.33 -4.84 -1.37
N ILE A 84 7.57 -4.42 -2.38
CA ILE A 84 6.32 -3.65 -2.22
C ILE A 84 5.28 -4.45 -1.42
N VAL A 85 5.12 -5.73 -1.73
CA VAL A 85 4.17 -6.61 -1.03
C VAL A 85 4.60 -6.79 0.43
N LEU A 86 5.87 -7.07 0.68
CA LEU A 86 6.39 -7.24 2.05
C LEU A 86 6.26 -5.94 2.87
N ILE A 87 6.61 -4.79 2.30
CA ILE A 87 6.49 -3.48 2.96
C ILE A 87 5.02 -3.19 3.27
N SER A 88 4.11 -3.41 2.32
CA SER A 88 2.70 -3.10 2.50
C SER A 88 2.04 -3.99 3.54
N LEU A 89 2.27 -5.30 3.50
CA LEU A 89 1.79 -6.25 4.51
C LEU A 89 2.41 -5.95 5.88
N GLY A 90 3.72 -5.74 5.95
CA GLY A 90 4.41 -5.43 7.20
C GLY A 90 3.89 -4.13 7.84
N PHE A 91 3.69 -3.10 7.02
CA PHE A 91 3.17 -1.82 7.48
C PHE A 91 1.70 -1.91 7.90
N TYR A 92 0.88 -2.65 7.16
CA TYR A 92 -0.50 -2.95 7.52
C TYR A 92 -0.58 -3.67 8.88
N CYS A 93 0.18 -4.76 9.05
CA CYS A 93 0.24 -5.51 10.31
C CYS A 93 0.74 -4.66 11.48
N ALA A 94 1.78 -3.85 11.28
CA ALA A 94 2.31 -2.96 12.31
C ALA A 94 1.29 -1.88 12.73
N LEU A 95 0.59 -1.27 11.76
CA LEU A 95 -0.45 -0.28 12.03
C LEU A 95 -1.65 -0.90 12.74
N LYS A 96 -2.14 -2.04 12.25
CA LYS A 96 -3.28 -2.76 12.83
C LYS A 96 -2.95 -3.20 14.26
N GLY A 97 -1.76 -3.79 14.47
CA GLY A 97 -1.29 -4.20 15.80
C GLY A 97 -1.17 -3.03 16.79
N LYS A 98 -0.59 -1.89 16.36
CA LYS A 98 -0.52 -0.69 17.22
C LYS A 98 -1.89 -0.15 17.58
N ARG A 99 -2.83 -0.13 16.63
CA ARG A 99 -4.18 0.39 16.83
C ARG A 99 -5.08 -0.54 17.66
N LEU A 100 -4.91 -1.86 17.53
CA LEU A 100 -5.55 -2.85 18.39
C LEU A 100 -5.02 -2.75 19.83
N LYS A 101 -3.70 -2.65 20.01
CA LYS A 101 -3.10 -2.47 21.35
C LYS A 101 -3.58 -1.18 22.03
N ALA A 102 -3.85 -0.11 21.26
CA ALA A 102 -4.41 1.13 21.79
C ALA A 102 -5.92 1.07 22.12
N ARG A 103 -6.65 0.06 21.63
CA ARG A 103 -8.08 -0.16 21.94
C ARG A 103 -8.32 -1.10 23.12
N VAL A 104 -7.35 -1.94 23.47
CA VAL A 104 -7.42 -2.79 24.65
C VAL A 104 -6.92 -1.96 25.83
N PRO A 105 -7.78 -1.54 26.78
CA PRO A 105 -7.31 -0.90 28.00
C PRO A 105 -6.42 -1.92 28.72
N THR A 106 -5.18 -1.51 28.99
CA THR A 106 -4.34 -2.25 29.94
C THR A 106 -5.02 -2.10 31.29
N THR A 107 -5.50 -3.23 31.81
CA THR A 107 -6.05 -3.41 33.17
C THR A 107 -5.18 -2.77 34.23
#